data_AF-A0A2M6YL31-F1
#
_entry.id   AF-A0A2M6YL31-F1
#
_cell.length_a   1.000
_cell.length_b   1.000
_cell.length_c   1.000
_cell.angle_alpha   90.00
_cell.angle_beta   90.00
_cell.angle_gamma   90.00
#
_symmetry.space_group_name_H-M   'P 1'
#
loop_
_entity.id
_entity.type
_entity.pdbx_description
1 polymer ?
#
loop_
_entity_poly.entity_id
_entity_poly.type
_entity_poly.pdbx_seq_one_letter_code
_entity_poly.pdbx_strand_id
1 'polypeptide(L)'
;MALMVMSGVVIGVAASFTGLGGGFLMVPMLLFLGYSAQKAVGTSFLAILVISISALIAHNKLANVDYRLGMLLGVGGIVGAQLGPRLVEHVSTAHFKKIFAVVLVALAAYLFIKK
;
A
#
# COMPACT_ATOMS: atom_id res chain seq x y z
N MET A 1 10.35 13.47 -13.47
CA MET A 1 10.50 13.83 -12.04
C MET A 1 9.29 14.58 -11.50
N ALA A 2 8.86 15.69 -12.12
CA ALA A 2 7.67 16.45 -11.70
C ALA A 2 6.39 15.60 -11.58
N LEU A 3 6.13 14.71 -12.56
CA LEU A 3 4.97 13.80 -12.53
C LEU A 3 4.95 12.91 -11.27
N MET A 4 6.10 12.36 -10.87
CA MET A 4 6.22 11.47 -9.72
C MET A 4 6.00 12.21 -8.40
N VAL A 5 6.46 13.47 -8.31
CA VAL A 5 6.25 14.32 -7.14
C VAL A 5 4.76 14.67 -7.02
N MET A 6 4.14 15.13 -8.10
CA MET A 6 2.72 15.47 -8.13
C MET A 6 1.84 14.28 -7.75
N SER A 7 2.07 13.11 -8.36
CA SER A 7 1.33 11.91 -8.05
C SER A 7 1.61 11.41 -6.62
N GLY A 8 2.84 11.52 -6.13
CA GLY A 8 3.20 11.18 -4.76
C GLY A 8 2.45 12.03 -3.74
N VAL A 9 2.31 13.33 -3.98
CA VAL A 9 1.52 14.24 -3.14
C VAL A 9 0.04 13.85 -3.15
N VAL A 10 -0.56 13.67 -4.34
CA VAL A 10 -1.97 13.29 -4.47
C VAL A 10 -2.26 11.95 -3.78
N ILE A 11 -1.41 10.96 -4.01
CA ILE A 11 -1.55 9.63 -3.40
C ILE A 11 -1.36 9.71 -1.89
N GLY A 12 -0.38 10.45 -1.39
CA GLY A 12 -0.13 10.60 0.04
C GLY A 12 -1.33 11.24 0.76
N VAL A 13 -1.92 12.29 0.17
CA VAL A 13 -3.12 12.93 0.70
C VAL A 13 -4.30 11.95 0.73
N ALA A 14 -4.59 11.29 -0.41
CA ALA A 14 -5.69 10.31 -0.49
C ALA A 14 -5.49 9.12 0.47
N ALA A 15 -4.26 8.63 0.61
CA ALA A 15 -3.90 7.56 1.52
C ALA A 15 -4.08 7.95 2.99
N SER A 16 -3.74 9.20 3.34
CA SER A 16 -3.88 9.72 4.70
C SER A 16 -5.35 9.85 5.11
N PHE A 17 -6.23 10.27 4.19
CA PHE A 17 -7.67 10.32 4.43
C PHE A 17 -8.31 8.93 4.59
N THR A 18 -7.83 7.95 3.83
CA THR A 18 -8.43 6.60 3.82
C THR A 18 -7.85 5.67 4.89
N GLY A 19 -6.67 5.99 5.45
CA GLY A 19 -5.98 5.14 6.42
C GLY A 19 -5.42 3.83 5.83
N LEU A 20 -5.55 3.60 4.52
CA LEU A 20 -5.19 2.34 3.83
C LEU A 20 -3.70 2.22 3.47
N GLY A 21 -2.87 3.21 3.81
CA GLY A 21 -1.42 3.18 3.57
C GLY A 21 -0.96 3.52 2.13
N GLY A 22 -1.86 3.71 1.16
CA GLY A 22 -1.54 4.28 -0.16
C GLY A 22 -0.87 3.35 -1.18
N GLY A 23 -0.44 2.16 -0.78
CA GLY A 23 0.18 1.17 -1.67
C GLY A 23 -0.71 0.75 -2.85
N PHE A 24 -2.02 0.71 -2.64
CA PHE A 24 -3.00 0.37 -3.67
C PHE A 24 -3.05 1.37 -4.83
N LEU A 25 -2.64 2.63 -4.60
CA LEU A 25 -2.51 3.66 -5.65
C LEU A 25 -1.08 3.74 -6.19
N MET A 26 -0.08 3.64 -5.31
CA MET A 26 1.32 3.77 -5.70
C MET A 26 1.81 2.63 -6.61
N VAL A 27 1.42 1.39 -6.31
CA VAL A 27 1.87 0.23 -7.09
C VAL A 27 1.39 0.31 -8.55
N PRO A 28 0.09 0.52 -8.85
CA PRO A 28 -0.37 0.71 -10.23
C PRO A 28 0.28 1.89 -10.93
N MET A 29 0.47 3.00 -10.23
CA MET A 29 1.08 4.21 -10.79
C MET A 29 2.54 3.96 -11.21
N LEU A 30 3.33 3.29 -10.39
CA LEU A 30 4.70 2.92 -10.74
C LEU A 30 4.75 1.90 -11.88
N LEU A 31 3.83 0.93 -11.89
CA LEU A 31 3.69 -0.01 -13.01
C LEU A 31 3.30 0.69 -14.33
N PHE A 32 2.49 1.75 -14.24
CA PHE A 32 2.10 2.58 -15.39
C PHE A 32 3.27 3.40 -15.92
N LEU A 33 4.16 3.87 -15.04
CA LEU A 33 5.43 4.51 -15.40
C LEU A 33 6.49 3.54 -15.96
N GLY A 34 6.17 2.25 -16.11
CA GLY A 34 7.06 1.26 -16.71
C GLY A 34 8.05 0.61 -15.75
N TYR A 35 7.92 0.81 -14.43
CA TYR A 35 8.73 0.10 -13.46
C TYR A 35 8.33 -1.39 -13.38
N SER A 36 9.30 -2.25 -13.08
CA SER A 36 9.03 -3.67 -12.81
C SER A 36 8.21 -3.84 -11.53
N ALA A 37 7.48 -4.96 -11.41
CA ALA A 37 6.67 -5.24 -10.22
C ALA A 37 7.49 -5.20 -8.92
N GLN A 38 8.70 -5.76 -8.92
CA GLN A 38 9.61 -5.72 -7.77
C GLN A 38 9.98 -4.29 -7.36
N LYS A 39 10.33 -3.43 -8.33
CA LYS A 39 10.64 -2.01 -8.06
C LYS A 39 9.42 -1.25 -7.56
N ALA A 40 8.26 -1.48 -8.17
CA ALA A 40 7.01 -0.83 -7.78
C ALA A 40 6.62 -1.18 -6.33
N VAL A 41 6.68 -2.47 -5.97
CA VAL A 41 6.39 -2.94 -4.62
C VAL A 41 7.39 -2.36 -3.61
N GLY A 42 8.69 -2.48 -3.86
CA GLY A 42 9.73 -1.97 -2.95
C GLY A 42 9.63 -0.46 -2.70
N THR A 43 9.46 0.34 -3.76
CA THR A 43 9.29 1.79 -3.62
C THR A 43 8.00 2.15 -2.88
N SER A 44 6.92 1.42 -3.12
CA SER A 44 5.66 1.66 -2.39
C SER A 44 5.80 1.40 -0.89
N PHE A 45 6.58 0.39 -0.48
CA PHE A 45 6.83 0.10 0.94
C PHE A 45 7.48 1.26 1.68
N LEU A 46 8.47 1.92 1.05
CA LEU A 46 9.11 3.09 1.64
C LEU A 46 8.13 4.23 1.88
N ALA A 47 7.27 4.52 0.91
CA ALA A 47 6.30 5.60 1.08
C ALA A 47 5.13 5.19 2.00
N ILE A 48 4.71 3.92 2.02
CA ILE A 48 3.78 3.39 3.05
C ILE A 48 4.36 3.62 4.43
N LEU A 49 5.65 3.33 4.67
CA LEU A 49 6.30 3.55 5.96
C LEU A 49 6.19 5.02 6.41
N VAL A 50 6.51 5.96 5.52
CA VAL A 50 6.41 7.40 5.82
C VAL A 50 4.97 7.82 6.12
N ILE A 51 4.01 7.37 5.31
CA ILE A 51 2.57 7.64 5.51
C ILE A 51 2.10 7.07 6.84
N SER A 52 2.47 5.82 7.16
CA SER A 52 2.06 5.13 8.39
C SER A 52 2.64 5.78 9.64
N ILE A 53 3.90 6.25 9.62
CA ILE A 53 4.49 6.99 10.75
C ILE A 53 3.73 8.31 10.95
N SER A 54 3.46 9.06 9.87
CA SER A 54 2.69 10.30 9.93
C SER A 54 1.28 10.05 10.49
N ALA A 55 0.59 9.03 9.97
CA ALA A 55 -0.75 8.65 10.42
C ALA A 55 -0.76 8.23 11.90
N LEU A 56 0.22 7.45 12.34
CA LEU A 56 0.36 7.04 13.75
C LEU A 56 0.52 8.25 14.66
N ILE A 57 1.40 9.19 14.31
CA ILE A 57 1.60 10.42 15.10
C ILE A 57 0.31 11.25 15.17
N ALA A 58 -0.39 11.41 14.04
CA ALA A 58 -1.63 12.16 13.96
C ALA A 58 -2.74 11.51 14.80
N HIS A 59 -2.97 10.21 14.66
CA HIS A 59 -4.04 9.49 15.37
C HIS A 59 -3.72 9.28 16.85
N ASN A 60 -2.45 9.16 17.21
CA ASN A 60 -2.04 9.05 18.61
C ASN A 60 -2.37 10.31 19.41
N LYS A 61 -2.23 11.50 18.79
CA LYS A 61 -2.66 12.77 19.42
C LYS A 61 -4.16 12.82 19.72
N LEU A 62 -4.96 12.05 18.99
CA LEU A 62 -6.41 11.94 19.19
C LEU A 62 -6.81 10.74 20.07
N ALA A 63 -5.84 10.03 20.68
CA ALA A 63 -6.07 8.82 21.49
C ALA A 63 -6.83 7.69 20.77
N ASN A 64 -6.77 7.65 19.43
CA ASN A 64 -7.49 6.68 18.59
C ASN A 64 -6.63 5.46 18.20
N VAL A 65 -5.55 5.18 18.93
CA VAL A 65 -4.59 4.13 18.58
C VAL A 65 -4.73 2.93 19.51
N ASP A 66 -5.21 1.82 18.95
CA ASP A 66 -5.10 0.51 19.61
C ASP A 66 -3.73 -0.10 19.31
N TYR A 67 -2.81 0.04 20.25
CA TYR A 67 -1.46 -0.50 20.15
C TYR A 67 -1.41 -2.03 20.14
N ARG A 68 -2.39 -2.71 20.76
CA ARG A 68 -2.44 -4.17 20.81
C ARG A 68 -2.79 -4.72 19.44
N LEU A 69 -3.83 -4.18 18.81
CA LEU A 69 -4.18 -4.48 17.42
C LEU A 69 -3.04 -4.10 16.48
N GLY A 70 -2.45 -2.92 16.67
CA GLY A 70 -1.31 -2.46 15.88
C GLY A 70 -0.12 -3.43 15.91
N MET A 71 0.25 -3.96 17.08
CA MET A 71 1.33 -4.95 17.21
C MET A 71 0.98 -6.28 16.56
N LEU A 72 -0.24 -6.79 16.75
CA LEU A 72 -0.71 -8.03 16.12
C LEU A 72 -0.65 -7.93 14.59
N LEU A 73 -1.16 -6.82 14.03
CA LEU A 73 -1.09 -6.53 12.60
C LEU A 73 0.35 -6.33 12.14
N GLY A 74 1.19 -5.67 12.95
CA GLY A 74 2.60 -5.45 12.68
C GLY A 74 3.38 -6.76 12.53
N VAL A 75 3.18 -7.71 13.45
CA VAL A 75 3.84 -9.03 13.37
C VAL A 75 3.41 -9.78 12.12
N GLY A 76 2.11 -9.82 11.82
CA GLY A 76 1.59 -10.42 10.59
C GLY A 76 2.15 -9.73 9.33
N GLY A 77 2.25 -8.41 9.37
CA GLY A 77 2.82 -7.59 8.31
C GLY A 77 4.30 -7.87 8.07
N ILE A 78 5.11 -8.05 9.12
CA ILE A 78 6.52 -8.43 9.01
C ILE A 78 6.65 -9.78 8.32
N VAL A 79 5.89 -10.79 8.75
CA VAL A 79 5.90 -12.12 8.12
C VAL A 79 5.50 -12.02 6.65
N GLY A 80 4.43 -11.28 6.34
CA GLY A 80 3.97 -11.03 4.98
C GLY A 80 4.98 -10.30 4.11
N ALA A 81 5.69 -9.30 4.65
CA ALA A 81 6.70 -8.53 3.94
C ALA A 81 7.94 -9.34 3.60
N GLN A 82 8.28 -10.37 4.40
CA GLN A 82 9.39 -11.27 4.11
C GLN A 82 9.02 -12.36 3.09
N LEU A 83 7.79 -12.89 3.15
CA LEU A 83 7.33 -13.96 2.27
C LEU A 83 6.82 -13.45 0.91
N GLY A 84 6.16 -12.29 0.89
CA GLY A 84 5.54 -11.70 -0.30
C GLY A 84 6.51 -11.53 -1.48
N PRO A 85 7.69 -10.88 -1.30
CA PRO A 85 8.66 -10.71 -2.38
C PRO A 85 9.16 -12.03 -2.96
N ARG A 86 9.40 -13.04 -2.11
CA ARG A 86 9.86 -14.38 -2.55
C ARG A 86 8.82 -15.08 -3.43
N LEU A 87 7.54 -14.89 -3.12
CA LEU A 87 6.44 -15.40 -3.94
C LEU A 87 6.34 -14.63 -5.27
N VAL A 88 6.54 -13.31 -5.25
CA VAL A 88 6.45 -12.45 -6.43
C VAL A 88 7.64 -12.60 -7.38
N GLU A 89 8.83 -12.99 -6.90
CA GLU A 89 10.01 -13.24 -7.73
C GLU A 89 9.77 -14.26 -8.86
N HIS A 90 8.86 -15.21 -8.64
CA HIS A 90 8.51 -16.26 -9.60
C HIS A 90 7.31 -15.87 -10.49
N VAL A 91 6.73 -14.68 -10.30
CA VAL A 91 5.52 -14.22 -10.99
C VAL A 91 5.88 -13.15 -12.00
N SER A 92 5.51 -13.37 -13.27
CA SER A 92 5.75 -12.36 -14.31
C SER A 92 4.92 -11.09 -14.06
N THR A 93 5.44 -9.94 -14.49
CA THR A 93 4.76 -8.63 -14.32
C THR A 93 3.31 -8.63 -14.85
N ALA A 94 3.03 -9.38 -15.92
CA ALA A 94 1.68 -9.50 -16.48
C ALA A 94 0.71 -10.25 -15.53
N HIS A 95 1.16 -11.35 -14.92
CA HIS A 95 0.38 -12.09 -13.93
C HIS A 95 0.18 -11.27 -12.66
N PHE A 96 1.23 -10.59 -12.19
CA PHE A 96 1.13 -9.68 -11.04
C PHE A 96 0.08 -8.60 -11.28
N LYS A 97 0.12 -7.93 -12.45
CA LYS A 97 -0.88 -6.92 -12.83
C LYS A 97 -2.31 -7.47 -12.80
N LYS A 98 -2.54 -8.67 -13.37
CA LYS A 98 -3.87 -9.31 -13.36
C LYS A 98 -4.34 -9.63 -11.94
N ILE A 99 -3.51 -10.29 -11.14
CA ILE A 99 -3.86 -10.67 -9.76
C ILE A 99 -4.15 -9.42 -8.94
N PHE A 100 -3.28 -8.41 -9.02
CA PHE A 100 -3.43 -7.16 -8.31
C PHE A 100 -4.72 -6.43 -8.70
N ALA A 101 -5.05 -6.39 -10.00
CA ALA A 101 -6.30 -5.80 -10.48
C ALA A 101 -7.53 -6.53 -9.93
N VAL A 102 -7.54 -7.87 -9.94
CA VAL A 102 -8.63 -8.67 -9.37
C VAL A 102 -8.81 -8.38 -7.87
N VAL A 103 -7.70 -8.33 -7.11
CA VAL A 103 -7.73 -8.01 -5.68
C VAL A 103 -8.30 -6.62 -5.42
N LEU A 104 -7.90 -5.61 -6.21
CA LEU A 104 -8.43 -4.26 -6.07
C LEU A 104 -9.93 -4.17 -6.39
N VAL A 105 -10.39 -4.83 -7.46
CA VAL A 105 -11.82 -4.86 -7.82
C VAL A 105 -12.62 -5.57 -6.74
N ALA A 106 -12.13 -6.69 -6.22
CA ALA A 106 -12.77 -7.41 -5.12
C ALA A 106 -12.84 -6.57 -3.84
N LEU A 107 -11.76 -5.87 -3.49
CA LEU A 107 -11.72 -4.96 -2.35
C LEU A 107 -12.71 -3.80 -2.52
N ALA A 108 -12.77 -3.21 -3.72
CA ALA A 108 -13.72 -2.15 -4.04
C ALA A 108 -15.16 -2.67 -3.87
N ALA A 109 -15.50 -3.81 -4.48
CA ALA A 109 -16.82 -4.43 -4.34
C ALA A 109 -17.18 -4.69 -2.87
N TYR A 110 -16.24 -5.25 -2.09
CA TYR A 110 -16.43 -5.51 -0.67
C TYR A 110 -16.74 -4.23 0.13
N LEU A 111 -15.97 -3.16 -0.10
CA LEU A 111 -16.20 -1.88 0.57
C LEU A 111 -17.54 -1.24 0.19
N PHE A 112 -18.00 -1.40 -1.06
CA PHE A 112 -19.30 -0.90 -1.50
C PHE A 112 -20.48 -1.70 -0.94
N ILE A 113 -20.32 -3.02 -0.76
CA ILE A 113 -21.37 -3.89 -0.24
C ILE A 113 -21.48 -3.80 1.28
N LYS A 114 -20.35 -3.65 2.00
CA LYS A 114 -20.31 -3.56 3.47
C LYS A 114 -20.64 -2.16 4.00
N LYS A 115 -21.39 -1.38 3.23
CA LYS A 115 -21.84 -0.04 3.62
C LYS A 115 -22.90 -0.12 4.72
#